data_AF-A0A532U463-F1
#
_entry.id   AF-A0A532U463-F1
#
_cell.length_a   1.000
_cell.length_b   1.000
_cell.length_c   1.000
_cell.angle_alpha   90.00
_cell.angle_beta   90.00
_cell.angle_gamma   90.00
#
_symmetry.space_group_name_H-M   'P 1'
#
loop_
_entity.id
_entity.type
_entity.pdbx_description
1 polymer ?
#
loop_
_entity_poly.entity_id
_entity_poly.type
_entity_poly.pdbx_seq_one_letter_code
_entity_poly.pdbx_strand_id
1 'polypeptide(L)'
;MEEKSSSNEIYDTMVIPRGAKIRVPEGVPLVLDVKGDLIFQESQSDFGEINTHFGSILIDRDVTIYSRSFSTKKMLLVQGTLTGDKVIARNLMGDEGHIRARAIKSRMVEMRHSRLEAHSVEANELKIVGGTVEVGSVNAERIVLKEGVQGTIIISSVKEWQVDPTCRIKGCFESDIELLGYLAKYWRRILNQKALYQIDKMRKPESPPFFTPLLPQKEPFLPAEKEEGELTTKEKEPAIEPEELPSLRAARSILEDEYPKVESAPPVVRLIIQSLQNGDLSHLKEIFSKWGEIIEKGEGDFTSRTRKAFSIIKSVFARNSEE
;
A
#
# COMPACT_ATOMS: atom_id res chain seq x y z
N MET A 1 -3.31 -4.54 -48.69
CA MET A 1 -4.67 -4.48 -48.12
C MET A 1 -4.78 -3.16 -47.40
N GLU A 2 -5.74 -2.36 -47.82
CA GLU A 2 -5.88 -0.93 -47.58
C GLU A 2 -5.92 -0.56 -46.09
N GLU A 3 -5.07 0.40 -45.70
CA GLU A 3 -5.35 1.28 -44.56
C GLU A 3 -6.62 2.06 -44.89
N LYS A 4 -7.76 1.56 -44.42
CA LYS A 4 -9.01 2.32 -44.50
C LYS A 4 -8.90 3.53 -43.59
N SER A 5 -8.91 4.68 -44.26
CA SER A 5 -9.15 6.02 -43.75
C SER A 5 -9.92 6.04 -42.44
N SER A 6 -9.32 6.68 -41.43
CA SER A 6 -10.01 7.22 -40.26
C SER A 6 -11.26 7.98 -40.71
N SER A 7 -12.42 7.36 -40.57
CA SER A 7 -13.67 8.08 -40.43
C SER A 7 -13.47 9.04 -39.26
N ASN A 8 -13.61 10.34 -39.53
CA ASN A 8 -13.59 11.37 -38.51
C ASN A 8 -14.91 11.25 -37.73
N GLU A 9 -15.06 10.18 -36.95
CA GLU A 9 -16.21 9.95 -36.09
C GLU A 9 -16.20 11.05 -35.03
N ILE A 10 -17.11 12.01 -35.19
CA ILE A 10 -17.36 13.05 -34.20
C ILE A 10 -18.12 12.34 -33.08
N TYR A 11 -17.46 12.20 -31.93
CA TYR A 11 -18.10 11.69 -30.73
C TYR A 11 -18.62 12.86 -29.90
N ASP A 12 -19.86 12.73 -29.42
CA ASP A 12 -20.51 13.78 -28.63
C ASP A 12 -19.80 13.99 -27.28
N THR A 13 -19.81 15.24 -26.83
CA THR A 13 -19.33 15.62 -25.50
C THR A 13 -20.45 15.45 -24.48
N MET A 14 -20.22 14.67 -23.44
CA MET A 14 -21.07 14.61 -22.26
C MET A 14 -20.61 15.66 -21.26
N VAL A 15 -21.53 16.51 -20.81
CA VAL A 15 -21.26 17.50 -19.76
C VAL A 15 -22.14 17.17 -18.56
N ILE A 16 -21.54 17.13 -17.37
CA ILE A 16 -22.25 17.14 -16.09
C ILE A 16 -22.23 18.59 -15.59
N PRO A 17 -23.28 19.36 -15.87
CA PRO A 17 -23.28 20.80 -15.62
C PRO A 17 -23.46 21.12 -14.14
N ARG A 18 -23.12 22.35 -13.76
CA ARG A 18 -23.37 22.90 -12.42
C ARG A 18 -24.84 22.73 -12.02
N GLY A 19 -25.07 22.29 -10.79
CA GLY A 19 -26.38 22.00 -10.22
C GLY A 19 -26.92 20.59 -10.56
N ALA A 20 -26.24 19.81 -11.39
CA ALA A 20 -26.64 18.43 -11.67
C ALA A 20 -26.42 17.54 -10.44
N LYS A 21 -27.47 16.82 -10.02
CA LYS A 21 -27.38 15.84 -8.95
C LYS A 21 -27.60 14.45 -9.52
N ILE A 22 -26.54 13.67 -9.61
CA ILE A 22 -26.64 12.26 -9.96
C ILE A 22 -26.77 11.48 -8.65
N ARG A 23 -27.88 10.76 -8.51
CA ARG A 23 -28.14 9.93 -7.31
C ARG A 23 -28.11 8.48 -7.71
N VAL A 24 -27.37 7.70 -6.95
CA VAL A 24 -27.17 6.27 -7.17
C VAL A 24 -27.71 5.55 -5.94
N PRO A 25 -28.45 4.44 -6.09
CA PRO A 25 -28.85 3.62 -4.96
C PRO A 25 -27.63 3.15 -4.16
N GLU A 26 -27.78 3.04 -2.83
CA GLU A 26 -26.70 2.57 -1.95
C GLU A 26 -26.14 1.21 -2.39
N GLY A 27 -24.82 1.08 -2.34
CA GLY A 27 -24.12 -0.18 -2.65
C GLY A 27 -23.88 -0.46 -4.14
N VAL A 28 -24.42 0.35 -5.05
CA VAL A 28 -24.16 0.20 -6.49
C VAL A 28 -23.16 1.27 -6.96
N PRO A 29 -21.95 0.89 -7.40
CA PRO A 29 -21.02 1.86 -7.94
C PRO A 29 -21.52 2.40 -9.28
N LEU A 30 -21.55 3.73 -9.44
CA LEU A 30 -21.93 4.33 -10.72
C LEU A 30 -20.79 4.20 -11.73
N VAL A 31 -21.11 3.69 -12.91
CA VAL A 31 -20.18 3.60 -14.04
C VAL A 31 -20.61 4.62 -15.08
N LEU A 32 -19.69 5.52 -15.43
CA LEU A 32 -19.81 6.39 -16.59
C LEU A 32 -18.94 5.85 -17.70
N ASP A 33 -19.55 5.39 -18.78
CA ASP A 33 -18.85 4.92 -19.97
C ASP A 33 -19.26 5.74 -21.19
N VAL A 34 -18.38 6.63 -21.63
CA VAL A 34 -18.66 7.66 -22.64
C VAL A 34 -17.78 7.43 -23.87
N LYS A 35 -18.34 7.58 -25.07
CA LYS A 35 -17.54 7.46 -26.31
C LYS A 35 -16.62 8.67 -26.52
N GLY A 36 -17.19 9.87 -26.40
CA GLY A 36 -16.52 11.14 -26.61
C GLY A 36 -15.97 11.76 -25.34
N ASP A 37 -15.90 13.08 -25.34
CA ASP A 37 -15.35 13.86 -24.23
C ASP A 37 -16.33 13.88 -23.04
N LEU A 38 -15.78 13.97 -21.83
CA LEU A 38 -16.56 14.07 -20.60
C LEU A 38 -16.08 15.28 -19.80
N ILE A 39 -16.99 16.18 -19.48
CA ILE A 39 -16.69 17.41 -18.74
C ILE A 39 -17.49 17.42 -17.44
N PHE A 40 -16.79 17.52 -16.32
CA PHE A 40 -17.37 17.70 -15.01
C PHE A 40 -17.33 19.17 -14.61
N GLN A 41 -18.50 19.77 -14.43
CA GLN A 41 -18.66 21.12 -13.91
C GLN A 41 -19.32 21.16 -12.53
N GLU A 42 -19.72 19.99 -12.02
CA GLU A 42 -20.33 19.81 -10.71
C GLU A 42 -19.63 18.68 -9.95
N SER A 43 -19.48 18.85 -8.64
CA SER A 43 -18.83 17.88 -7.78
C SER A 43 -19.70 16.62 -7.65
N GLN A 44 -19.07 15.46 -7.70
CA GLN A 44 -19.75 14.17 -7.66
C GLN A 44 -18.89 13.16 -6.91
N SER A 45 -19.56 12.27 -6.18
CA SER A 45 -18.95 11.15 -5.47
C SER A 45 -19.52 9.82 -5.96
N ASP A 46 -18.98 8.72 -5.45
CA ASP A 46 -19.56 7.37 -5.59
C ASP A 46 -19.51 6.77 -7.00
N PHE A 47 -18.64 7.30 -7.86
CA PHE A 47 -18.31 6.62 -9.11
C PHE A 47 -17.43 5.40 -8.83
N GLY A 48 -17.82 4.25 -9.38
CA GLY A 48 -16.93 3.11 -9.53
C GLY A 48 -15.91 3.36 -10.63
N GLU A 49 -16.39 3.61 -11.83
CA GLU A 49 -15.53 3.76 -13.00
C GLU A 49 -15.99 4.91 -13.88
N ILE A 50 -15.03 5.70 -14.35
CA ILE A 50 -15.24 6.76 -15.32
C ILE A 50 -14.33 6.48 -16.51
N ASN A 51 -14.93 6.11 -17.64
CA ASN A 51 -14.23 5.68 -18.84
C ASN A 51 -14.65 6.55 -20.03
N THR A 52 -13.66 7.02 -20.79
CA THR A 52 -13.86 7.61 -22.12
C THR A 52 -13.10 6.80 -23.16
N HIS A 53 -13.79 6.31 -24.20
CA HIS A 53 -13.16 5.46 -25.22
C HIS A 53 -12.27 6.23 -26.19
N PHE A 54 -12.71 7.41 -26.61
CA PHE A 54 -12.04 8.21 -27.64
C PHE A 54 -11.92 9.69 -27.29
N GLY A 55 -12.55 10.13 -26.19
CA GLY A 55 -12.48 11.49 -25.72
C GLY A 55 -11.49 11.73 -24.59
N SER A 56 -11.51 12.95 -24.11
CA SER A 56 -10.77 13.46 -22.96
C SER A 56 -11.73 13.67 -21.79
N ILE A 57 -11.18 13.69 -20.57
CA ILE A 57 -11.92 14.03 -19.37
C ILE A 57 -11.41 15.38 -18.88
N LEU A 58 -12.33 16.30 -18.60
CA LEU A 58 -12.05 17.59 -17.98
C LEU A 58 -12.77 17.69 -16.64
N ILE A 59 -12.03 18.07 -15.60
CA ILE A 59 -12.58 18.44 -14.30
C ILE A 59 -12.34 19.92 -14.10
N ASP A 60 -13.41 20.71 -14.15
CA ASP A 60 -13.36 22.16 -14.00
C ASP A 60 -12.83 22.57 -12.62
N ARG A 61 -12.45 23.84 -12.52
CA ARG A 61 -12.10 24.48 -11.25
C ARG A 61 -13.24 24.36 -10.24
N ASP A 62 -12.88 24.23 -8.97
CA ASP A 62 -13.80 24.05 -7.83
C ASP A 62 -14.67 22.78 -7.90
N VAL A 63 -14.41 21.87 -8.83
CA VAL A 63 -15.10 20.58 -8.94
C VAL A 63 -14.29 19.49 -8.27
N THR A 64 -14.91 18.71 -7.39
CA THR A 64 -14.29 17.55 -6.77
C THR A 64 -14.95 16.27 -7.27
N ILE A 65 -14.16 15.39 -7.88
CA ILE A 65 -14.62 14.08 -8.35
C ILE A 65 -13.91 12.98 -7.58
N TYR A 66 -14.73 12.09 -7.01
CA TYR A 66 -14.26 10.84 -6.42
C TYR A 66 -14.68 9.68 -7.31
N SER A 67 -13.71 8.91 -7.77
CA SER A 67 -13.97 7.66 -8.49
C SER A 67 -12.92 6.62 -8.18
N ARG A 68 -13.30 5.33 -8.11
CA ARG A 68 -12.30 4.27 -7.95
C ARG A 68 -11.37 4.20 -9.16
N SER A 69 -11.87 4.37 -10.37
CA SER A 69 -11.02 4.38 -11.57
C SER A 69 -11.40 5.44 -12.61
N PHE A 70 -10.37 6.06 -13.19
CA PHE A 70 -10.47 6.94 -14.34
C PHE A 70 -9.68 6.33 -15.50
N SER A 71 -10.30 6.25 -16.69
CA SER A 71 -9.63 5.78 -17.90
C SER A 71 -9.97 6.66 -19.10
N THR A 72 -8.94 7.18 -19.75
CA THR A 72 -9.07 7.89 -21.03
C THR A 72 -7.93 7.54 -21.97
N LYS A 73 -8.24 7.39 -23.26
CA LYS A 73 -7.21 7.18 -24.30
C LYS A 73 -6.53 8.47 -24.76
N LYS A 74 -7.06 9.64 -24.39
CA LYS A 74 -6.51 10.96 -24.75
C LYS A 74 -5.99 11.68 -23.51
N MET A 75 -6.73 12.66 -23.02
CA MET A 75 -6.26 13.58 -21.99
C MET A 75 -7.18 13.52 -20.78
N LEU A 76 -6.60 13.58 -19.59
CA LEU A 76 -7.31 13.89 -18.35
C LEU A 76 -6.75 15.23 -17.85
N LEU A 77 -7.55 16.29 -17.94
CA LEU A 77 -7.20 17.62 -17.46
C LEU A 77 -7.94 17.89 -16.15
N VAL A 78 -7.19 18.18 -15.10
CA VAL A 78 -7.70 18.41 -13.75
C VAL A 78 -7.36 19.83 -13.32
N GLN A 79 -8.38 20.69 -13.24
CA GLN A 79 -8.29 22.03 -12.65
C GLN A 79 -8.94 22.12 -11.28
N GLY A 80 -9.83 21.19 -10.96
CA GLY A 80 -10.41 21.00 -9.63
C GLY A 80 -9.65 19.96 -8.81
N THR A 81 -10.37 19.06 -8.16
CA THR A 81 -9.83 17.95 -7.38
C THR A 81 -10.26 16.60 -7.97
N LEU A 82 -9.29 15.73 -8.21
CA LEU A 82 -9.52 14.33 -8.56
C LEU A 82 -9.02 13.45 -7.42
N THR A 83 -9.85 12.53 -6.94
CA THR A 83 -9.43 11.46 -6.04
C THR A 83 -9.83 10.10 -6.59
N GLY A 84 -8.86 9.17 -6.68
CA GLY A 84 -9.17 7.80 -7.07
C GLY A 84 -8.10 6.77 -6.78
N ASP A 85 -8.43 5.49 -6.99
CA ASP A 85 -7.44 4.42 -6.82
C ASP A 85 -6.58 4.27 -8.07
N LYS A 86 -7.19 4.27 -9.26
CA LYS A 86 -6.48 4.05 -10.51
C LYS A 86 -6.77 5.15 -11.53
N VAL A 87 -5.73 5.80 -12.02
CA VAL A 87 -5.83 6.82 -13.06
C VAL A 87 -5.03 6.36 -14.27
N ILE A 88 -5.73 6.15 -15.39
CA ILE A 88 -5.13 5.79 -16.68
C ILE A 88 -5.48 6.87 -17.69
N ALA A 89 -4.48 7.56 -18.19
CA ALA A 89 -4.67 8.57 -19.22
C ALA A 89 -3.48 8.55 -20.15
N ARG A 90 -3.65 8.78 -21.46
CA ARG A 90 -2.47 8.97 -22.32
C ARG A 90 -1.68 10.20 -21.89
N ASN A 91 -2.36 11.32 -21.65
CA ASN A 91 -1.77 12.52 -21.06
C ASN A 91 -2.57 12.90 -19.80
N LEU A 92 -1.91 12.97 -18.65
CA LEU A 92 -2.47 13.51 -17.42
C LEU A 92 -1.96 14.92 -17.21
N MET A 93 -2.87 15.88 -17.09
CA MET A 93 -2.54 17.30 -16.89
C MET A 93 -3.23 17.84 -15.65
N GLY A 94 -2.46 18.46 -14.77
CA GLY A 94 -2.96 19.26 -13.65
C GLY A 94 -2.64 20.73 -13.88
N ASP A 95 -3.62 21.59 -13.72
CA ASP A 95 -3.46 23.04 -13.84
C ASP A 95 -4.18 23.73 -12.68
N GLU A 96 -3.39 24.17 -11.69
CA GLU A 96 -3.87 24.71 -10.40
C GLU A 96 -4.75 23.74 -9.58
N GLY A 97 -4.82 22.46 -9.98
CA GLY A 97 -5.68 21.45 -9.38
C GLY A 97 -5.01 20.57 -8.33
N HIS A 98 -5.78 19.61 -7.80
CA HIS A 98 -5.30 18.60 -6.86
C HIS A 98 -5.63 17.19 -7.38
N ILE A 99 -4.60 16.36 -7.54
CA ILE A 99 -4.74 14.97 -7.96
C ILE A 99 -4.24 14.08 -6.84
N ARG A 100 -5.15 13.26 -6.29
CA ARG A 100 -4.83 12.22 -5.32
C ARG A 100 -5.15 10.85 -5.91
N ALA A 101 -4.13 10.05 -6.15
CA ALA A 101 -4.28 8.73 -6.76
C ALA A 101 -3.51 7.65 -6.02
N ARG A 102 -3.98 6.40 -6.00
CA ARG A 102 -3.10 5.30 -5.56
C ARG A 102 -2.10 4.95 -6.65
N ALA A 103 -2.57 4.73 -7.87
CA ALA A 103 -1.73 4.40 -9.02
C ALA A 103 -2.08 5.26 -10.22
N ILE A 104 -1.05 5.88 -10.82
CA ILE A 104 -1.14 6.65 -12.05
C ILE A 104 -0.37 5.92 -13.14
N LYS A 105 -1.02 5.65 -14.27
CA LYS A 105 -0.37 5.16 -15.48
C LYS A 105 -0.65 6.13 -16.62
N SER A 106 0.40 6.75 -17.13
CA SER A 106 0.29 7.69 -18.23
C SER A 106 1.45 7.60 -19.21
N ARG A 107 1.33 8.21 -20.37
CA ARG A 107 2.53 8.47 -21.20
C ARG A 107 3.21 9.74 -20.73
N MET A 108 2.43 10.77 -20.41
CA MET A 108 2.94 12.06 -19.95
C MET A 108 2.11 12.55 -18.77
N VAL A 109 2.78 12.91 -17.68
CA VAL A 109 2.17 13.57 -16.53
C VAL A 109 2.74 14.98 -16.46
N GLU A 110 1.91 16.00 -16.68
CA GLU A 110 2.29 17.41 -16.57
C GLU A 110 1.49 18.11 -15.48
N MET A 111 2.16 18.58 -14.43
CA MET A 111 1.53 19.32 -13.34
C MET A 111 2.02 20.76 -13.37
N ARG A 112 1.10 21.73 -13.37
CA ARG A 112 1.39 23.16 -13.31
C ARG A 112 0.70 23.76 -12.10
N HIS A 113 1.49 24.29 -11.17
CA HIS A 113 1.03 24.84 -9.89
C HIS A 113 0.00 23.95 -9.16
N SER A 114 0.10 22.64 -9.35
CA SER A 114 -0.87 21.66 -8.88
C SER A 114 -0.31 20.89 -7.67
N ARG A 115 -1.22 20.27 -6.91
CA ARG A 115 -0.85 19.29 -5.88
C ARG A 115 -1.01 17.89 -6.45
N LEU A 116 0.08 17.11 -6.43
CA LEU A 116 0.08 15.72 -6.85
C LEU A 116 0.41 14.81 -5.67
N GLU A 117 -0.53 13.96 -5.27
CA GLU A 117 -0.34 12.92 -4.27
C GLU A 117 -0.55 11.56 -4.94
N ALA A 118 0.50 10.76 -5.07
CA ALA A 118 0.39 9.44 -5.69
C ALA A 118 1.21 8.38 -4.96
N HIS A 119 0.67 7.17 -4.77
CA HIS A 119 1.49 6.09 -4.23
C HIS A 119 2.43 5.51 -5.29
N SER A 120 1.97 5.35 -6.53
CA SER A 120 2.82 4.98 -7.67
C SER A 120 2.50 5.77 -8.93
N VAL A 121 3.54 6.13 -9.67
CA VAL A 121 3.44 6.81 -10.98
C VAL A 121 4.30 6.06 -12.00
N GLU A 122 3.65 5.56 -13.04
CA GLU A 122 4.28 5.00 -14.24
C GLU A 122 4.02 5.96 -15.40
N ALA A 123 5.08 6.64 -15.88
CA ALA A 123 4.97 7.61 -16.97
C ALA A 123 6.21 7.56 -17.88
N ASN A 124 6.11 7.88 -19.18
CA ASN A 124 7.34 8.08 -19.94
C ASN A 124 8.00 9.39 -19.51
N GLU A 125 7.21 10.44 -19.34
CA GLU A 125 7.68 11.75 -18.91
C GLU A 125 6.81 12.28 -17.75
N LEU A 126 7.46 12.68 -16.65
CA LEU A 126 6.85 13.38 -15.52
C LEU A 126 7.43 14.79 -15.45
N LYS A 127 6.59 15.79 -15.72
CA LYS A 127 6.95 17.20 -15.69
C LYS A 127 6.12 17.92 -14.62
N ILE A 128 6.77 18.53 -13.65
CA ILE A 128 6.10 19.30 -12.59
C ILE A 128 6.69 20.70 -12.58
N VAL A 129 5.83 21.70 -12.69
CA VAL A 129 6.17 23.12 -12.76
C VAL A 129 5.43 23.83 -11.63
N GLY A 130 6.14 24.14 -10.56
CA GLY A 130 5.56 24.66 -9.32
C GLY A 130 4.61 23.69 -8.62
N GLY A 131 4.05 24.13 -7.50
CA GLY A 131 3.11 23.33 -6.69
C GLY A 131 3.78 22.33 -5.76
N THR A 132 3.02 21.31 -5.35
CA THR A 132 3.47 20.30 -4.38
C THR A 132 3.37 18.89 -4.94
N VAL A 133 4.36 18.05 -4.62
CA VAL A 133 4.42 16.66 -5.08
C VAL A 133 4.75 15.72 -3.93
N GLU A 134 3.91 14.74 -3.70
CA GLU A 134 4.13 13.65 -2.75
C GLU A 134 3.90 12.34 -3.48
N VAL A 135 4.98 11.78 -4.01
CA VAL A 135 4.94 10.52 -4.74
C VAL A 135 5.75 9.47 -4.02
N GLY A 136 5.12 8.31 -3.79
CA GLY A 136 5.79 7.09 -3.34
C GLY A 136 6.75 6.63 -4.42
N SER A 137 6.39 5.65 -5.24
CA SER A 137 7.26 5.12 -6.29
C SER A 137 7.07 5.83 -7.63
N VAL A 138 8.16 6.28 -8.25
CA VAL A 138 8.16 6.77 -9.64
C VAL A 138 8.96 5.84 -10.55
N ASN A 139 8.31 5.37 -11.62
CA ASN A 139 8.94 4.74 -12.77
C ASN A 139 8.71 5.63 -14.00
N ALA A 140 9.76 6.32 -14.45
CA ALA A 140 9.67 7.15 -15.64
C ALA A 140 10.93 7.20 -16.50
N GLU A 141 10.80 7.45 -17.79
CA GLU A 141 11.99 7.66 -18.62
C GLU A 141 12.64 9.00 -18.30
N ARG A 142 11.82 10.04 -18.10
CA ARG A 142 12.30 11.39 -17.81
C ARG A 142 11.49 12.07 -16.70
N ILE A 143 12.18 12.70 -15.76
CA ILE A 143 11.57 13.59 -14.75
C ILE A 143 12.11 15.01 -14.93
N VAL A 144 11.21 15.99 -14.95
CA VAL A 144 11.55 17.42 -15.04
C VAL A 144 10.80 18.20 -13.96
N LEU A 145 11.51 18.80 -13.01
CA LEU A 145 10.91 19.59 -11.92
C LEU A 145 11.42 21.03 -11.97
N LYS A 146 10.52 22.01 -12.01
CA LYS A 146 10.82 23.43 -12.24
C LYS A 146 10.03 24.36 -11.33
N GLU A 147 10.50 25.59 -11.17
CA GLU A 147 9.72 26.68 -10.56
C GLU A 147 9.32 26.40 -9.10
N GLY A 148 10.25 25.90 -8.30
CA GLY A 148 10.07 25.82 -6.86
C GLY A 148 9.15 24.70 -6.38
N VAL A 149 9.03 23.59 -7.12
CA VAL A 149 8.30 22.38 -6.68
C VAL A 149 8.72 21.99 -5.27
N GLN A 150 7.76 21.66 -4.40
CA GLN A 150 8.03 21.25 -3.03
C GLN A 150 7.44 19.87 -2.74
N GLY A 151 8.18 19.02 -2.03
CA GLY A 151 7.62 17.79 -1.47
C GLY A 151 8.57 16.60 -1.53
N THR A 152 8.04 15.40 -1.72
CA THR A 152 8.79 14.12 -1.62
C THR A 152 8.53 13.26 -2.83
N ILE A 153 9.59 12.67 -3.39
CA ILE A 153 9.51 11.71 -4.51
C ILE A 153 10.49 10.58 -4.23
N ILE A 154 10.02 9.33 -4.15
CA ILE A 154 10.90 8.16 -4.11
C ILE A 154 11.07 7.65 -5.55
N ILE A 155 12.30 7.69 -6.04
CA ILE A 155 12.63 7.32 -7.41
C ILE A 155 12.89 5.82 -7.41
N SER A 156 12.09 5.06 -8.14
CA SER A 156 12.28 3.61 -8.25
C SER A 156 13.04 3.23 -9.51
N SER A 157 12.73 3.88 -10.64
CA SER A 157 13.39 3.61 -11.93
C SER A 157 13.26 4.83 -12.83
N VAL A 158 14.34 5.61 -12.95
CA VAL A 158 14.38 6.79 -13.82
C VAL A 158 15.65 6.83 -14.66
N LYS A 159 15.52 7.08 -15.97
CA LYS A 159 16.68 7.18 -16.88
C LYS A 159 17.29 8.58 -16.87
N GLU A 160 16.46 9.62 -16.90
CA GLU A 160 16.89 11.02 -16.94
C GLU A 160 16.12 11.87 -15.94
N TRP A 161 16.82 12.72 -15.19
CA TRP A 161 16.24 13.60 -14.18
C TRP A 161 16.83 15.01 -14.33
N GLN A 162 15.95 16.01 -14.39
CA GLN A 162 16.31 17.42 -14.48
C GLN A 162 15.54 18.20 -13.42
N VAL A 163 16.25 18.77 -12.44
CA VAL A 163 15.64 19.53 -11.36
C VAL A 163 16.26 20.91 -11.25
N ASP A 164 15.38 21.91 -11.30
CA ASP A 164 15.70 23.31 -11.14
C ASP A 164 16.19 23.60 -9.70
N PRO A 165 17.25 24.40 -9.50
CA PRO A 165 17.77 24.75 -8.17
C PRO A 165 16.75 25.37 -7.20
N THR A 166 15.64 25.89 -7.72
CA THR A 166 14.56 26.48 -6.91
C THR A 166 13.72 25.42 -6.17
N CYS A 167 13.74 24.17 -6.64
CA CYS A 167 12.93 23.07 -6.11
C CYS A 167 13.41 22.62 -4.71
N ARG A 168 12.46 22.30 -3.84
CA ARG A 168 12.69 21.82 -2.47
C ARG A 168 12.13 20.41 -2.29
N ILE A 169 12.91 19.43 -2.73
CA ILE A 169 12.52 18.01 -2.66
C ILE A 169 13.23 17.35 -1.49
N LYS A 170 12.47 16.65 -0.66
CA LYS A 170 12.96 15.82 0.43
C LYS A 170 12.84 14.36 0.01
N GLY A 171 13.84 13.53 0.32
CA GLY A 171 13.72 12.08 0.14
C GLY A 171 13.79 11.56 -1.30
N CYS A 172 14.56 12.21 -2.18
CA CYS A 172 14.97 11.63 -3.46
C CYS A 172 15.92 10.46 -3.20
N PHE A 173 15.37 9.27 -3.06
CA PHE A 173 16.16 8.03 -3.02
C PHE A 173 16.04 7.38 -4.38
N GLU A 174 17.17 7.00 -4.97
CA GLU A 174 17.26 6.28 -6.25
C GLU A 174 16.81 4.81 -6.11
N SER A 175 16.69 4.33 -4.87
CA SER A 175 16.18 2.99 -4.57
C SER A 175 15.67 2.86 -3.14
N ASP A 176 14.85 1.83 -2.90
CA ASP A 176 14.44 1.41 -1.55
C ASP A 176 15.65 1.07 -0.66
N ILE A 177 16.74 0.58 -1.26
CA ILE A 177 18.00 0.29 -0.55
C ILE A 177 18.65 1.58 -0.06
N GLU A 178 18.65 2.63 -0.86
CA GLU A 178 19.18 3.93 -0.45
C GLU A 178 18.31 4.54 0.66
N LEU A 179 16.98 4.48 0.53
CA LEU A 179 16.05 4.88 1.58
C LEU A 179 16.31 4.10 2.88
N LEU A 180 16.40 2.76 2.82
CA LEU A 180 16.68 1.91 3.97
C LEU A 180 18.08 2.18 4.54
N GLY A 181 19.07 2.47 3.70
CA GLY A 181 20.41 2.88 4.09
C GLY A 181 20.42 4.20 4.85
N TYR A 182 19.65 5.20 4.40
CA TYR A 182 19.45 6.45 5.12
C TYR A 182 18.70 6.22 6.43
N LEU A 183 17.62 5.44 6.42
CA LEU A 183 16.88 5.09 7.64
C LEU A 183 17.78 4.36 8.64
N ALA A 184 18.66 3.45 8.20
CA ALA A 184 19.63 2.77 9.05
C ALA A 184 20.72 3.72 9.58
N LYS A 185 21.23 4.63 8.73
CA LYS A 185 22.23 5.64 9.11
C LYS A 185 21.68 6.63 10.15
N TYR A 186 20.41 6.98 10.05
CA TYR A 186 19.75 7.92 10.94
C TYR A 186 18.84 7.25 11.98
N TRP A 187 18.79 5.92 12.03
CA TRP A 187 17.93 5.13 12.92
C TRP A 187 18.07 5.54 14.38
N ARG A 188 19.31 5.76 14.85
CA ARG A 188 19.56 6.25 16.21
C ARG A 188 18.99 7.65 16.44
N ARG A 189 19.04 8.55 15.45
CA ARG A 189 18.44 9.89 15.54
C ARG A 189 16.91 9.83 15.50
N ILE A 190 16.32 8.96 14.68
CA ILE A 190 14.88 8.76 14.55
C ILE A 190 14.31 8.18 15.85
N LEU A 191 14.97 7.15 16.41
CA LEU A 191 14.61 6.60 17.71
C LEU A 191 14.81 7.61 18.84
N ASN A 192 15.90 8.36 18.82
CA ASN A 192 16.15 9.40 19.83
C ASN A 192 15.14 10.55 19.73
N GLN A 193 14.60 10.89 18.56
CA GLN A 193 13.52 11.88 18.45
C GLN A 193 12.21 11.38 19.04
N LYS A 194 11.85 10.11 18.82
CA LYS A 194 10.69 9.48 19.50
C LYS A 194 10.92 9.37 21.01
N ALA A 195 12.13 9.03 21.45
CA ALA A 195 12.50 8.96 22.86
C ALA A 195 12.48 10.34 23.52
N LEU A 196 13.02 11.38 22.86
CA LEU A 196 12.99 12.77 23.34
C LEU A 196 11.57 13.32 23.41
N TYR A 197 10.71 12.99 22.44
CA TYR A 197 9.29 13.39 22.47
C TYR A 197 8.51 12.69 23.59
N GLN A 198 8.85 11.43 23.92
CA GLN A 198 8.27 10.74 25.08
C GLN A 198 8.85 11.24 26.40
N ILE A 199 10.14 11.55 26.46
CA ILE A 199 10.79 12.13 27.65
C ILE A 199 10.22 13.52 27.93
N ASP A 200 10.00 14.37 26.92
CA ASP A 200 9.36 15.69 27.10
C ASP A 200 7.89 15.57 27.53
N LYS A 201 7.15 14.55 27.05
CA LYS A 201 5.82 14.23 27.57
C LYS A 201 5.84 13.75 29.03
N MET A 202 6.92 13.11 29.46
CA MET A 202 7.12 12.68 30.85
C MET A 202 7.73 13.77 31.75
N ARG A 203 8.16 14.92 31.20
CA ARG A 203 8.89 15.98 31.93
C ARG A 203 8.07 17.22 32.31
N LYS A 204 6.73 17.15 32.34
CA LYS A 204 5.94 18.16 33.06
C LYS A 204 5.72 17.71 34.52
N PRO A 205 6.13 18.54 35.51
CA PRO A 205 6.16 18.16 36.91
C PRO A 205 4.84 18.54 37.59
N GLU A 206 4.19 17.57 38.22
CA GLU A 206 3.26 17.86 39.31
C GLU A 206 3.69 17.07 40.54
N SER A 207 4.40 17.73 41.42
CA SER A 207 4.21 17.51 42.85
C SER A 207 4.45 18.82 43.61
N PRO A 208 3.51 19.25 44.46
CA PRO A 208 3.83 20.03 45.63
C PRO A 208 4.06 19.11 46.85
N PRO A 209 4.64 19.64 47.94
CA PRO A 209 5.57 18.90 48.78
C PRO A 209 4.98 18.40 50.12
N PHE A 210 5.80 17.59 50.81
CA PHE A 210 5.75 17.17 52.22
C PHE A 210 4.81 16.03 52.63
N PHE A 211 5.35 14.85 52.95
CA PHE A 211 5.80 14.43 54.29
C PHE A 211 6.29 12.96 54.25
N THR A 212 7.53 12.71 54.66
CA THR A 212 7.98 11.47 55.35
C THR A 212 7.73 11.63 56.86
N PRO A 213 7.74 10.61 57.75
CA PRO A 213 8.37 9.27 57.68
C PRO A 213 7.42 8.12 58.16
N LEU A 214 7.72 6.81 58.07
CA LEU A 214 8.66 6.03 58.89
C LEU A 214 8.79 4.59 58.34
N LEU A 215 10.04 4.11 58.36
CA LEU A 215 10.56 2.75 58.19
C LEU A 215 9.89 1.71 59.14
N PRO A 216 10.02 0.37 58.98
CA PRO A 216 11.27 -0.27 58.56
C PRO A 216 11.23 -1.54 57.69
N GLN A 217 12.42 -1.76 57.13
CA GLN A 217 12.99 -2.89 56.42
C GLN A 217 12.67 -4.28 57.01
N LYS A 218 12.55 -5.26 56.12
CA LYS A 218 13.20 -6.56 56.32
C LYS A 218 13.51 -7.21 54.96
N GLU A 219 14.77 -7.55 54.77
CA GLU A 219 15.34 -8.24 53.61
C GLU A 219 15.06 -9.78 53.67
N PRO A 220 15.76 -10.65 52.91
CA PRO A 220 15.17 -11.42 51.82
C PRO A 220 15.18 -12.94 52.11
N PHE A 221 14.31 -13.72 51.46
CA PHE A 221 14.49 -15.17 51.43
C PHE A 221 14.08 -15.73 50.07
N LEU A 222 15.09 -16.18 49.33
CA LEU A 222 15.06 -17.36 48.45
C LEU A 222 15.96 -18.41 49.13
N PRO A 223 15.97 -19.69 48.73
CA PRO A 223 15.03 -20.45 47.89
C PRO A 223 14.64 -21.81 48.53
N ALA A 224 13.71 -22.54 47.94
CA ALA A 224 13.68 -24.00 48.07
C ALA A 224 13.01 -24.64 46.85
N GLU A 225 13.80 -25.45 46.13
CA GLU A 225 13.36 -26.48 45.21
C GLU A 225 12.60 -27.58 45.98
N LYS A 226 11.61 -28.23 45.35
CA LYS A 226 11.63 -29.68 45.04
C LYS A 226 10.29 -30.20 44.51
N GLU A 227 10.45 -31.08 43.52
CA GLU A 227 9.74 -32.36 43.32
C GLU A 227 8.26 -32.27 42.88
N GLU A 228 8.00 -32.57 41.61
CA GLU A 228 7.71 -33.91 41.06
C GLU A 228 6.24 -34.28 41.22
N GLY A 229 5.59 -34.51 40.08
CA GLY A 229 4.19 -34.89 39.95
C GLY A 229 3.91 -35.30 38.52
N GLU A 230 4.26 -36.55 38.22
CA GLU A 230 4.14 -37.24 36.95
C GLU A 230 2.69 -37.65 36.62
N LEU A 231 2.43 -37.84 35.32
CA LEU A 231 1.57 -38.85 34.68
C LEU A 231 0.49 -38.34 33.68
N THR A 232 0.76 -38.72 32.42
CA THR A 232 -0.15 -39.25 31.39
C THR A 232 -1.04 -38.24 30.66
N THR A 233 -1.14 -38.25 29.33
CA THR A 233 -1.31 -39.40 28.43
C THR A 233 -0.62 -39.23 27.08
N LYS A 234 -0.01 -40.31 26.60
CA LYS A 234 0.42 -40.51 25.21
C LYS A 234 -0.82 -40.65 24.33
N GLU A 235 -1.01 -39.76 23.37
CA GLU A 235 -1.78 -40.06 22.17
C GLU A 235 -0.81 -40.17 21.00
N LYS A 236 -0.97 -41.28 20.26
CA LYS A 236 -0.19 -41.64 19.08
C LYS A 236 -0.42 -40.61 17.97
N GLU A 237 0.65 -39.99 17.50
CA GLU A 237 0.68 -39.30 16.22
C GLU A 237 0.37 -40.30 15.08
N PRO A 238 -0.48 -39.95 14.11
CA PRO A 238 -0.59 -40.73 12.88
C PRO A 238 0.71 -40.56 12.07
N ALA A 239 1.29 -41.68 11.67
CA ALA A 239 2.44 -41.73 10.78
C ALA A 239 2.04 -41.14 9.41
N ILE A 240 2.72 -40.07 9.01
CA ILE A 240 2.55 -39.39 7.73
C ILE A 240 3.01 -40.33 6.61
N GLU A 241 2.20 -40.49 5.56
CA GLU A 241 2.62 -41.21 4.36
C GLU A 241 3.77 -40.46 3.64
N PRO A 242 4.78 -41.17 3.10
CA PRO A 242 5.99 -40.58 2.53
C PRO A 242 5.75 -39.61 1.34
N GLU A 243 4.54 -39.53 0.79
CA GLU A 243 4.17 -38.64 -0.31
C GLU A 243 3.79 -37.20 0.12
N GLU A 244 3.58 -36.90 1.40
CA GLU A 244 3.12 -35.58 1.85
C GLU A 244 4.25 -34.61 2.26
N LEU A 245 5.43 -35.16 2.56
CA LEU A 245 6.66 -34.43 2.89
C LEU A 245 7.13 -33.46 1.78
N PRO A 246 7.02 -33.75 0.47
CA PRO A 246 7.45 -32.85 -0.60
C PRO A 246 6.64 -31.55 -0.65
N SER A 247 5.32 -31.62 -0.45
CA SER A 247 4.42 -30.46 -0.53
C SER A 247 4.63 -29.49 0.63
N LEU A 248 4.79 -30.01 1.85
CA LEU A 248 5.10 -29.18 3.02
C LEU A 248 6.51 -28.60 2.96
N ARG A 249 7.49 -29.32 2.39
CA ARG A 249 8.82 -28.77 2.08
C ARG A 249 8.76 -27.63 1.06
N ALA A 250 7.93 -27.75 0.03
CA ALA A 250 7.74 -26.69 -0.95
C ALA A 250 7.11 -25.43 -0.32
N ALA A 251 6.10 -25.60 0.54
CA ALA A 251 5.50 -24.49 1.28
C ALA A 251 6.53 -23.80 2.22
N ARG A 252 7.35 -24.60 2.92
CA ARG A 252 8.44 -24.09 3.75
C ARG A 252 9.46 -23.28 2.94
N SER A 253 9.92 -23.82 1.82
CA SER A 253 10.89 -23.13 0.93
C SER A 253 10.35 -21.78 0.46
N ILE A 254 9.07 -21.69 0.09
CA ILE A 254 8.45 -20.43 -0.33
C ILE A 254 8.45 -19.40 0.81
N LEU A 255 8.15 -19.82 2.04
CA LEU A 255 8.11 -18.94 3.20
C LEU A 255 9.52 -18.50 3.65
N GLU A 256 10.51 -19.39 3.60
CA GLU A 256 11.91 -19.08 3.95
C GLU A 256 12.55 -18.15 2.91
N ASP A 257 12.24 -18.30 1.61
CA ASP A 257 12.68 -17.40 0.54
C ASP A 257 12.08 -15.98 0.70
N GLU A 258 10.84 -15.91 1.18
CA GLU A 258 10.15 -14.63 1.36
C GLU A 258 10.56 -13.92 2.66
N TYR A 259 10.81 -14.69 3.72
CA TYR A 259 11.21 -14.18 5.03
C TYR A 259 12.55 -14.77 5.47
N PRO A 260 13.68 -14.33 4.86
CA PRO A 260 15.01 -14.87 5.17
C PRO A 260 15.43 -14.64 6.63
N LYS A 261 14.79 -13.67 7.31
CA LYS A 261 14.82 -13.52 8.76
C LYS A 261 13.43 -13.81 9.30
N VAL A 262 13.26 -14.92 10.01
CA VAL A 262 11.97 -15.31 10.62
C VAL A 262 11.41 -14.19 11.52
N GLU A 263 12.29 -13.44 12.20
CA GLU A 263 11.94 -12.27 13.04
C GLU A 263 11.32 -11.09 12.27
N SER A 264 11.38 -11.08 10.94
CA SER A 264 10.74 -10.05 10.09
C SER A 264 9.36 -10.47 9.60
N ALA A 265 9.00 -11.75 9.72
CA ALA A 265 7.70 -12.25 9.26
C ALA A 265 6.56 -11.79 10.19
N PRO A 266 5.31 -11.73 9.69
CA PRO A 266 4.13 -11.57 10.54
C PRO A 266 4.07 -12.67 11.62
N PRO A 267 3.55 -12.39 12.83
CA PRO A 267 3.55 -13.35 13.94
C PRO A 267 2.98 -14.73 13.58
N VAL A 268 1.88 -14.76 12.82
CA VAL A 268 1.25 -16.01 12.36
C VAL A 268 2.14 -16.79 11.39
N VAL A 269 2.85 -16.09 10.50
CA VAL A 269 3.80 -16.71 9.57
C VAL A 269 5.01 -17.27 10.31
N ARG A 270 5.47 -16.62 11.38
CA ARG A 270 6.56 -17.17 12.23
C ARG A 270 6.17 -18.50 12.86
N LEU A 271 4.98 -18.55 13.44
CA LEU A 271 4.46 -19.77 14.06
C LEU A 271 4.40 -20.91 13.03
N ILE A 272 3.96 -20.61 11.81
CA ILE A 272 3.89 -21.60 10.72
C ILE A 272 5.27 -22.07 10.28
N ILE A 273 6.22 -21.15 10.10
CA ILE A 273 7.61 -21.51 9.76
C ILE A 273 8.20 -22.39 10.87
N GLN A 274 7.98 -22.06 12.14
CA GLN A 274 8.44 -22.85 13.27
C GLN A 274 7.78 -24.23 13.34
N SER A 275 6.46 -24.34 13.14
CA SER A 275 5.76 -25.62 13.08
C SER A 275 6.23 -26.49 11.91
N LEU A 276 6.48 -25.90 10.74
CA LEU A 276 7.04 -26.60 9.57
C LEU A 276 8.50 -27.02 9.79
N GLN A 277 9.28 -26.27 10.56
CA GLN A 277 10.65 -26.61 10.92
C GLN A 277 10.72 -27.77 11.92
N ASN A 278 9.80 -27.77 12.89
CA ASN A 278 9.72 -28.78 13.94
C ASN A 278 8.94 -30.03 13.51
N GLY A 279 8.26 -29.98 12.35
CA GLY A 279 7.39 -31.08 11.89
C GLY A 279 6.10 -31.23 12.69
N ASP A 280 5.73 -30.20 13.47
CA ASP A 280 4.56 -30.23 14.36
C ASP A 280 3.28 -29.89 13.58
N LEU A 281 2.69 -30.93 12.99
CA LEU A 281 1.46 -30.83 12.20
C LEU A 281 0.24 -30.51 13.05
N SER A 282 0.22 -30.92 14.32
CA SER A 282 -0.90 -30.68 15.23
C SER A 282 -1.03 -29.18 15.51
N HIS A 283 0.08 -28.53 15.84
CA HIS A 283 0.13 -27.09 16.02
C HIS A 283 -0.14 -26.34 14.71
N LEU A 284 0.36 -26.86 13.58
CA LEU A 284 0.08 -26.27 12.26
C LEU A 284 -1.42 -26.33 11.90
N LYS A 285 -2.11 -27.44 12.19
CA LYS A 285 -3.58 -27.58 12.02
C LYS A 285 -4.33 -26.58 12.92
N GLU A 286 -3.90 -26.40 14.16
CA GLU A 286 -4.51 -25.43 15.08
C GLU A 286 -4.40 -23.99 14.57
N ILE A 287 -3.21 -23.62 14.06
CA ILE A 287 -2.99 -22.30 13.47
C ILE A 287 -3.91 -22.08 12.26
N PHE A 288 -4.05 -23.09 11.39
CA PHE A 288 -4.92 -23.01 10.21
C PHE A 288 -6.40 -22.97 10.55
N SER A 289 -6.84 -23.66 11.60
CA SER A 289 -8.23 -23.59 12.09
C SER A 289 -8.58 -22.17 12.57
N LYS A 290 -7.62 -21.50 13.24
CA LYS A 290 -7.82 -20.14 13.77
C LYS A 290 -7.64 -19.02 12.74
N TRP A 291 -6.71 -19.19 11.80
CA TRP A 291 -6.27 -18.11 10.91
C TRP A 291 -6.44 -18.40 9.42
N GLY A 292 -6.78 -19.63 9.03
CA GLY A 292 -6.83 -20.06 7.63
C GLY A 292 -7.79 -19.23 6.78
N GLU A 293 -9.00 -18.96 7.29
CA GLU A 293 -9.98 -18.13 6.56
C GLU A 293 -9.52 -16.67 6.40
N ILE A 294 -8.89 -16.09 7.42
CA ILE A 294 -8.40 -14.70 7.41
C ILE A 294 -7.30 -14.55 6.35
N ILE A 295 -6.40 -15.53 6.28
CA ILE A 295 -5.26 -15.51 5.37
C ILE A 295 -5.72 -15.74 3.92
N GLU A 296 -6.74 -16.57 3.69
CA GLU A 296 -7.29 -16.81 2.35
C GLU A 296 -8.16 -15.67 1.83
N LYS A 297 -8.99 -15.06 2.68
CA LYS A 297 -9.80 -13.89 2.32
C LYS A 297 -8.93 -12.65 2.05
N GLY A 298 -7.63 -12.73 2.32
CA GLY A 298 -6.69 -11.63 2.12
C GLY A 298 -6.89 -10.51 3.15
N GLU A 299 -7.49 -10.82 4.30
CA GLU A 299 -7.65 -9.92 5.43
C GLU A 299 -6.31 -9.86 6.19
N GLY A 300 -5.33 -9.20 5.57
CA GLY A 300 -3.99 -9.01 6.12
C GLY A 300 -2.96 -8.69 5.05
N ASP A 301 -1.85 -8.07 5.45
CA ASP A 301 -0.71 -7.70 4.59
C ASP A 301 0.13 -8.93 4.19
N PHE A 302 -0.50 -9.99 3.69
CA PHE A 302 0.16 -11.18 3.18
C PHE A 302 0.39 -11.06 1.67
N THR A 303 1.62 -11.31 1.23
CA THR A 303 1.96 -11.27 -0.20
C THR A 303 1.35 -12.45 -0.97
N SER A 304 1.42 -12.39 -2.30
CA SER A 304 0.97 -13.48 -3.17
C SER A 304 1.77 -14.78 -2.99
N ARG A 305 3.06 -14.70 -2.61
CA ARG A 305 3.91 -15.88 -2.36
C ARG A 305 3.53 -16.56 -1.06
N THR A 306 3.31 -15.76 -0.02
CA THR A 306 2.80 -16.23 1.27
C THR A 306 1.48 -16.97 1.06
N ARG A 307 0.50 -16.37 0.38
CA ARG A 307 -0.80 -17.01 0.07
C ARG A 307 -0.67 -18.33 -0.71
N LYS A 308 0.31 -18.42 -1.62
CA LYS A 308 0.60 -19.66 -2.35
C LYS A 308 1.09 -20.77 -1.40
N ALA A 309 1.99 -20.46 -0.46
CA ALA A 309 2.44 -21.41 0.55
C ALA A 309 1.27 -21.87 1.44
N PHE A 310 0.38 -20.95 1.83
CA PHE A 310 -0.84 -21.25 2.58
C PHE A 310 -1.79 -22.20 1.84
N SER A 311 -2.02 -21.95 0.55
CA SER A 311 -2.85 -22.82 -0.28
C SER A 311 -2.30 -24.25 -0.39
N ILE A 312 -0.96 -24.40 -0.47
CA ILE A 312 -0.30 -25.71 -0.47
C ILE A 312 -0.56 -26.43 0.85
N ILE A 313 -0.33 -25.77 2.00
CA ILE A 313 -0.53 -26.38 3.33
C ILE A 313 -2.00 -26.78 3.54
N LYS A 314 -2.95 -25.93 3.14
CA LYS A 314 -4.38 -26.25 3.23
C LYS A 314 -4.75 -27.46 2.38
N SER A 315 -4.20 -27.58 1.16
CA SER A 315 -4.46 -28.73 0.30
C SER A 315 -3.98 -30.05 0.90
N VAL A 316 -2.89 -30.03 1.68
CA VAL A 316 -2.39 -31.18 2.44
C VAL A 316 -3.36 -31.54 3.57
N PHE A 317 -3.90 -30.55 4.28
CA PHE A 317 -4.87 -30.82 5.35
C PHE A 317 -6.25 -31.24 4.86
N ALA A 318 -6.72 -30.72 3.71
CA ALA A 318 -8.00 -31.10 3.13
C ALA A 318 -8.02 -32.58 2.70
N ARG A 319 -6.90 -33.10 2.20
CA ARG A 319 -6.75 -34.53 1.86
C ARG A 319 -6.79 -35.44 3.08
N ASN A 320 -6.27 -34.96 4.21
CA ASN A 320 -6.25 -35.68 5.49
C ASN A 320 -7.57 -35.60 6.29
N SER A 321 -8.61 -34.91 5.78
CA SER A 321 -9.92 -34.80 6.44
C SER A 321 -11.03 -35.60 5.74
N GLU A 322 -10.76 -36.18 4.58
CA GLU A 322 -11.70 -37.03 3.82
C GLU A 322 -11.47 -38.55 4.05
N GLU A 323 -10.54 -38.92 4.93
CA GLU A 323 -10.32 -40.27 5.48
C GLU A 323 -10.72 -40.36 6.95
#